data_AF-A0A7S2BRD9-F1
#
_entry.id   AF-A0A7S2BRD9-F1
#
_cell.length_a   1.000
_cell.length_b   1.000
_cell.length_c   1.000
_cell.angle_alpha   90.00
_cell.angle_beta   90.00
_cell.angle_gamma   90.00
#
_symmetry.space_group_name_H-M   'P 1'
#
loop_
_entity.id
_entity.type
_entity.pdbx_description
1 polymer ?
#
loop_
_entity_poly.entity_id
_entity_poly.type
_entity_poly.pdbx_seq_one_letter_code
_entity_poly.pdbx_strand_id
1 'polypeptide(L)'
;HKSAAKLLQFDLMSNQLEEQLSQRKDILQLKEAGVYHDMTESVSKQLEQKIIMNALNNQLKRRESIESLQNRGVHHGDGISEERDLISKQLEDALHRRHSKSDLEEKGFMEIDGMAVAFQELCGPTTELLEFEALMGWTLVKAAIESNSITEDGVLAAFADLDSDDDHAITFSEFLRLIDVLSANDGHDVFKDLEVKESDSTKERLRKQRLARKRQRAVAHDKKESFKSTLVKHIMTKERKGSFTKRINKQSPAAKLLEKNLLVNSLNKKLSARADVDALKENNIYKASSGANNLETKLQRAKLN
;
A
#
# COMPACT_ATOMS: atom_id res chain seq x y z
N HIS A 1 -48.12 -83.27 24.56
CA HIS A 1 -48.14 -81.86 25.01
C HIS A 1 -46.81 -81.11 24.87
N LYS A 2 -45.64 -81.65 25.27
CA LYS A 2 -44.34 -80.93 25.14
C LYS A 2 -43.91 -80.60 23.70
N SER A 3 -44.42 -81.31 22.69
CA SER A 3 -44.10 -81.05 21.26
C SER A 3 -44.80 -79.78 20.74
N ALA A 4 -46.09 -79.59 21.04
CA ALA A 4 -46.86 -78.44 20.59
C ALA A 4 -46.35 -77.11 21.17
N ALA A 5 -45.93 -77.09 22.44
CA ALA A 5 -45.36 -75.89 23.06
C ALA A 5 -44.04 -75.45 22.41
N LYS A 6 -43.21 -76.41 21.95
CA LYS A 6 -41.96 -76.09 21.24
C LYS A 6 -42.22 -75.54 19.84
N LEU A 7 -43.20 -76.08 19.13
CA LEU A 7 -43.63 -75.57 17.82
C LEU A 7 -44.15 -74.14 17.95
N LEU A 8 -45.00 -73.88 18.95
CA LEU A 8 -45.55 -72.55 19.19
C LEU A 8 -44.46 -71.53 19.59
N GLN A 9 -43.48 -71.94 20.39
CA GLN A 9 -42.31 -71.11 20.70
C GLN A 9 -41.46 -70.82 19.46
N PHE A 10 -41.26 -71.83 18.60
CA PHE A 10 -40.52 -71.69 17.35
C PHE A 10 -41.23 -70.71 16.39
N ASP A 11 -42.53 -70.85 16.21
CA ASP A 11 -43.34 -69.95 15.37
C ASP A 11 -43.30 -68.51 15.91
N LEU A 12 -43.36 -68.33 17.23
CA LEU A 12 -43.30 -67.02 17.87
C LEU A 12 -41.92 -66.36 17.68
N MET A 13 -40.84 -67.14 17.80
CA MET A 13 -39.49 -66.66 17.49
C MET A 13 -39.30 -66.36 16.00
N SER A 14 -39.88 -67.18 15.11
CA SER A 14 -39.84 -66.96 13.66
C SER A 14 -40.53 -65.66 13.28
N ASN A 15 -41.75 -65.42 13.80
CA ASN A 15 -42.51 -64.19 13.53
C ASN A 15 -41.80 -62.95 14.08
N GLN A 16 -41.20 -63.03 15.27
CA GLN A 16 -40.41 -61.93 15.83
C GLN A 16 -39.19 -61.61 14.97
N LEU A 17 -38.50 -62.64 14.48
CA LEU A 17 -37.36 -62.46 13.59
C LEU A 17 -37.79 -61.83 12.26
N GLU A 18 -38.91 -62.28 11.69
CA GLU A 18 -39.47 -61.74 10.45
C GLU A 18 -39.88 -60.27 10.60
N GLU A 19 -40.52 -59.91 11.72
CA GLU A 19 -40.85 -58.53 12.05
C GLU A 19 -39.58 -57.66 12.15
N GLN A 20 -38.55 -58.12 12.86
CA GLN A 20 -37.28 -57.41 12.98
C GLN A 20 -36.55 -57.26 11.65
N LEU A 21 -36.60 -58.27 10.79
CA LEU A 21 -36.02 -58.21 9.45
C LEU A 21 -36.80 -57.25 8.54
N SER A 22 -38.12 -57.17 8.67
CA SER A 22 -38.96 -56.23 7.92
C SER A 22 -38.70 -54.77 8.28
N GLN A 23 -38.33 -54.50 9.53
CA GLN A 23 -37.98 -53.16 10.03
C GLN A 23 -36.50 -52.80 9.81
N ARG A 24 -35.71 -53.68 9.18
CA ARG A 24 -34.29 -53.43 8.94
C ARG A 24 -34.12 -52.26 7.97
N LYS A 25 -33.40 -51.24 8.42
CA LYS A 25 -33.04 -50.09 7.58
C LYS A 25 -32.22 -50.54 6.37
N ASP A 26 -32.48 -49.90 5.25
CA ASP A 26 -31.72 -50.13 4.03
C ASP A 26 -30.24 -49.71 4.21
N ILE A 27 -29.34 -50.31 3.44
CA ILE A 27 -27.90 -50.04 3.50
C ILE A 27 -27.61 -48.56 3.23
N LEU A 28 -28.36 -47.92 2.32
CA LEU A 28 -28.25 -46.48 2.05
C LEU A 28 -28.59 -45.65 3.29
N GLN A 29 -29.68 -45.98 3.99
CA GLN A 29 -30.07 -45.30 5.23
C GLN A 29 -29.04 -45.51 6.34
N LEU A 30 -28.43 -46.69 6.43
CA LEU A 30 -27.36 -46.97 7.39
C LEU A 30 -26.07 -46.23 7.04
N LYS A 31 -25.79 -45.98 5.76
CA LYS A 31 -24.64 -45.19 5.29
C LYS A 31 -24.84 -43.70 5.55
N GLU A 32 -26.02 -43.16 5.28
CA GLU A 32 -26.39 -41.78 5.62
C GLU A 32 -26.37 -41.54 7.14
N ALA A 33 -26.85 -42.50 7.93
CA ALA A 33 -26.77 -42.45 9.39
C ALA A 33 -25.35 -42.63 9.93
N GLY A 34 -24.35 -42.89 9.08
CA GLY A 34 -22.97 -43.12 9.48
C GLY A 34 -22.77 -44.39 10.31
N VAL A 35 -23.64 -45.39 10.18
CA VAL A 35 -23.54 -46.69 10.88
C VAL A 35 -22.80 -47.71 10.01
N TYR A 36 -23.12 -47.76 8.71
CA TYR A 36 -22.45 -48.63 7.75
C TYR A 36 -21.33 -47.88 7.03
N HIS A 37 -20.17 -48.50 6.89
CA HIS A 37 -19.00 -47.96 6.20
C HIS A 37 -18.44 -49.05 5.29
N ASP A 38 -18.23 -48.73 4.02
CA ASP A 38 -17.54 -49.68 3.15
C ASP A 38 -16.07 -49.81 3.59
N MET A 39 -15.49 -51.01 3.49
CA MET A 39 -14.06 -51.23 3.83
C MET A 39 -13.16 -50.30 3.02
N THR A 40 -13.50 -50.05 1.75
CA THR A 40 -12.83 -49.08 0.87
C THR A 40 -13.01 -47.64 1.34
N GLU A 41 -14.18 -47.28 1.88
CA GLU A 41 -14.41 -45.96 2.48
C GLU A 41 -13.59 -45.74 3.74
N SER A 42 -13.32 -46.78 4.53
CA SER A 42 -12.49 -46.62 5.74
C SER A 42 -11.06 -46.18 5.40
N VAL A 43 -10.47 -46.75 4.33
CA VAL A 43 -9.15 -46.36 3.83
C VAL A 43 -9.21 -44.98 3.16
N SER A 44 -10.27 -44.69 2.39
CA SER A 44 -10.48 -43.36 1.79
C SER A 44 -10.58 -42.28 2.86
N LYS A 45 -11.38 -42.50 3.91
CA LYS A 45 -11.55 -41.59 5.05
C LYS A 45 -10.22 -41.32 5.75
N GLN A 46 -9.38 -42.33 5.96
CA GLN A 46 -8.06 -42.13 6.56
C GLN A 46 -7.14 -41.31 5.65
N LEU A 47 -7.20 -41.53 4.34
CA LEU A 47 -6.41 -40.75 3.37
C LEU A 47 -6.91 -39.30 3.32
N GLU A 48 -8.21 -39.08 3.26
CA GLU A 48 -8.86 -37.78 3.30
C GLU A 48 -8.49 -37.02 4.58
N GLN A 49 -8.56 -37.66 5.74
CA GLN A 49 -8.12 -37.09 7.01
C GLN A 49 -6.65 -36.67 6.95
N LYS A 50 -5.76 -37.49 6.40
CA LYS A 50 -4.34 -37.13 6.23
C LYS A 50 -4.16 -35.95 5.28
N ILE A 51 -4.91 -35.88 4.19
CA ILE A 51 -4.87 -34.75 3.24
C ILE A 51 -5.34 -33.47 3.94
N ILE A 52 -6.46 -33.51 4.66
CA ILE A 52 -7.00 -32.38 5.42
C ILE A 52 -6.01 -31.93 6.50
N MET A 53 -5.45 -32.85 7.29
CA MET A 53 -4.45 -32.52 8.30
C MET A 53 -3.20 -31.88 7.69
N ASN A 54 -2.72 -32.39 6.55
CA ASN A 54 -1.57 -31.81 5.86
C ASN A 54 -1.89 -30.41 5.32
N ALA A 55 -3.08 -30.20 4.76
CA ALA A 55 -3.53 -28.90 4.30
C ALA A 55 -3.62 -27.89 5.45
N LEU A 56 -4.25 -28.28 6.56
CA LEU A 56 -4.39 -27.47 7.77
C LEU A 56 -3.02 -27.14 8.37
N ASN A 57 -2.12 -28.12 8.49
CA ASN A 57 -0.75 -27.87 8.96
C ASN A 57 0.01 -26.90 8.06
N ASN A 58 -0.17 -26.98 6.75
CA ASN A 58 0.45 -26.03 5.82
C ASN A 58 -0.14 -24.63 5.93
N GLN A 59 -1.45 -24.49 6.15
CA GLN A 59 -2.12 -23.21 6.40
C GLN A 59 -1.67 -22.60 7.73
N LEU A 60 -1.63 -23.39 8.81
CA LEU A 60 -1.16 -22.94 10.11
C LEU A 60 0.30 -22.48 10.08
N LYS A 61 1.18 -23.16 9.33
CA LYS A 61 2.57 -22.72 9.13
C LYS A 61 2.71 -21.39 8.39
N ARG A 62 1.70 -21.04 7.58
CA ARG A 62 1.64 -19.80 6.80
C ARG A 62 0.74 -18.75 7.45
N ARG A 63 0.22 -19.01 8.65
CA ARG A 63 -0.67 -18.09 9.35
C ARG A 63 0.10 -16.79 9.61
N GLU A 64 -0.43 -15.69 9.09
CA GLU A 64 0.14 -14.36 9.30
C GLU A 64 0.07 -14.00 10.80
N SER A 65 1.05 -13.23 11.26
CA SER A 65 1.02 -12.69 12.63
C SER A 65 -0.12 -11.69 12.77
N ILE A 66 -0.63 -11.53 13.99
CA ILE A 66 -1.67 -10.53 14.30
C ILE A 66 -1.18 -9.13 13.92
N GLU A 67 0.09 -8.82 14.17
CA GLU A 67 0.72 -7.55 13.77
C GLU A 67 0.69 -7.33 12.25
N SER A 68 0.96 -8.37 11.45
CA SER A 68 0.84 -8.29 9.98
C SER A 68 -0.60 -8.00 9.55
N LEU A 69 -1.58 -8.64 10.19
CA LEU A 69 -2.99 -8.42 9.92
C LEU A 69 -3.46 -7.03 10.35
N GLN A 70 -2.92 -6.49 11.44
CA GLN A 70 -3.17 -5.11 11.90
C GLN A 70 -2.60 -4.08 10.92
N ASN A 71 -1.36 -4.27 10.46
CA ASN A 71 -0.73 -3.39 9.47
C ASN A 71 -1.45 -3.37 8.12
N ARG A 72 -2.15 -4.46 7.78
CA ARG A 72 -3.01 -4.55 6.58
C ARG A 72 -4.43 -4.02 6.80
N GLY A 73 -4.78 -3.61 8.02
CA GLY A 73 -6.13 -3.16 8.37
C GLY A 73 -7.18 -4.28 8.38
N VAL A 74 -6.78 -5.56 8.40
CA VAL A 74 -7.70 -6.70 8.47
C VAL A 74 -8.11 -6.94 9.92
N HIS A 75 -7.15 -6.89 10.84
CA HIS A 75 -7.41 -7.02 12.27
C HIS A 75 -7.47 -5.65 12.93
N HIS A 76 -8.61 -5.33 13.50
CA HIS A 76 -8.84 -4.10 14.25
C HIS A 76 -8.52 -4.42 15.72
N GLY A 77 -7.55 -3.72 16.33
CA GLY A 77 -7.27 -3.86 17.77
C GLY A 77 -8.45 -3.39 18.62
N ASP A 78 -8.57 -3.94 19.82
CA ASP A 78 -9.52 -3.44 20.82
C ASP A 78 -9.13 -1.99 21.15
N GLY A 79 -10.03 -1.03 20.91
CA GLY A 79 -9.78 0.41 21.11
C GLY A 79 -10.01 1.30 19.88
N ILE A 80 -10.20 0.73 18.68
CA ILE A 80 -10.41 1.55 17.47
C ILE A 80 -11.68 2.40 17.52
N SER A 81 -12.70 1.98 18.27
CA SER A 81 -13.89 2.82 18.48
C SER A 81 -13.55 4.11 19.23
N GLU A 82 -12.80 3.99 20.33
CA GLU A 82 -12.41 5.14 21.15
C GLU A 82 -11.45 6.08 20.40
N GLU A 83 -10.51 5.51 19.64
CA GLU A 83 -9.62 6.29 18.77
C GLU A 83 -10.39 7.05 17.69
N ARG A 84 -11.38 6.41 17.06
CA ARG A 84 -12.25 7.07 16.06
C ARG A 84 -13.04 8.22 16.67
N ASP A 85 -13.58 8.03 17.87
CA ASP A 85 -14.32 9.09 18.55
C ASP A 85 -13.40 10.25 18.93
N LEU A 86 -12.18 9.96 19.40
CA LEU A 86 -11.18 10.98 19.71
C LEU A 86 -10.76 11.77 18.47
N ILE A 87 -10.45 11.07 17.37
CA ILE A 87 -10.07 11.70 16.09
C ILE A 87 -11.23 12.55 15.55
N SER A 88 -12.46 12.04 15.64
CA SER A 88 -13.64 12.77 15.18
C SER A 88 -13.82 14.07 15.98
N LYS A 89 -13.69 14.03 17.30
CA LYS A 89 -13.70 15.23 18.16
C LYS A 89 -12.56 16.20 17.81
N GLN A 90 -11.35 15.70 17.59
CA GLN A 90 -10.21 16.55 17.21
C GLN A 90 -10.42 17.22 15.85
N LEU A 91 -11.00 16.49 14.89
CA LEU A 91 -11.35 17.04 13.57
C LEU A 91 -12.45 18.07 13.68
N GLU A 92 -13.48 17.79 14.46
CA GLU A 92 -14.57 18.73 14.73
C GLU A 92 -14.03 20.02 15.37
N ASP A 93 -13.19 19.92 16.39
CA ASP A 93 -12.51 21.07 17.01
C ASP A 93 -11.64 21.84 16.01
N ALA A 94 -10.91 21.13 15.14
CA ALA A 94 -10.08 21.76 14.12
C ALA A 94 -10.91 22.49 13.06
N LEU A 95 -12.05 21.92 12.68
CA LEU A 95 -12.99 22.51 11.73
C LEU A 95 -13.71 23.72 12.33
N HIS A 96 -14.07 23.70 13.61
CA HIS A 96 -14.62 24.88 14.30
C HIS A 96 -13.61 26.04 14.39
N ARG A 97 -12.31 25.72 14.43
CA ARG A 97 -11.22 26.72 14.38
C ARG A 97 -10.81 27.10 12.97
N ARG A 98 -11.51 26.60 11.95
CA ARG A 98 -11.28 27.00 10.55
C ARG A 98 -11.60 28.49 10.44
N HIS A 99 -10.61 29.23 9.97
CA HIS A 99 -10.74 30.67 9.78
C HIS A 99 -11.72 30.92 8.63
N SER A 100 -12.55 31.96 8.75
CA SER A 100 -13.41 32.36 7.65
C SER A 100 -12.57 32.90 6.49
N LYS A 101 -13.18 32.98 5.29
CA LYS A 101 -12.52 33.56 4.11
C LYS A 101 -12.01 34.98 4.42
N SER A 102 -12.86 35.80 5.04
CA SER A 102 -12.53 37.16 5.48
C SER A 102 -11.36 37.20 6.47
N ASP A 103 -11.31 36.27 7.44
CA ASP A 103 -10.20 36.21 8.41
C ASP A 103 -8.87 35.82 7.75
N LEU A 104 -8.92 35.05 6.65
CA LEU A 104 -7.73 34.68 5.89
C LEU A 104 -7.25 35.82 4.99
N GLU A 105 -8.17 36.59 4.42
CA GLU A 105 -7.88 37.83 3.66
C GLU A 105 -7.28 38.90 4.57
N GLU A 106 -7.87 39.18 5.74
CA GLU A 106 -7.37 40.16 6.70
C GLU A 106 -5.95 39.80 7.21
N LYS A 107 -5.66 38.50 7.28
CA LYS A 107 -4.35 37.99 7.69
C LYS A 107 -3.33 37.88 6.55
N GLY A 108 -3.67 38.29 5.32
CA GLY A 108 -2.78 38.23 4.16
C GLY A 108 -2.52 36.80 3.64
N PHE A 109 -3.26 35.79 4.11
CA PHE A 109 -3.09 34.42 3.62
C PHE A 109 -3.74 34.17 2.26
N MET A 110 -4.61 35.08 1.79
CA MET A 110 -5.27 35.00 0.49
C MET A 110 -4.99 36.24 -0.39
N GLU A 111 -3.75 36.70 -0.44
CA GLU A 111 -3.32 37.69 -1.44
C GLU A 111 -3.43 37.15 -2.89
N ILE A 112 -3.53 35.83 -3.05
CA ILE A 112 -3.64 35.15 -4.34
C ILE A 112 -4.96 35.48 -5.06
N ASP A 113 -6.06 35.70 -4.32
CA ASP A 113 -7.32 36.16 -4.94
C ASP A 113 -7.16 37.60 -5.47
N GLY A 114 -6.39 38.43 -4.77
CA GLY A 114 -6.03 39.78 -5.24
C GLY A 114 -5.15 39.76 -6.48
N MET A 115 -4.14 38.87 -6.53
CA MET A 115 -3.29 38.70 -7.71
C MET A 115 -4.04 38.08 -8.90
N ALA A 116 -4.97 37.16 -8.65
CA ALA A 116 -5.83 36.60 -9.70
C ALA A 116 -6.80 37.63 -10.26
N VAL A 117 -7.40 38.46 -9.39
CA VAL A 117 -8.25 39.58 -9.82
C VAL A 117 -7.42 40.62 -10.58
N ALA A 118 -6.24 40.99 -10.10
CA ALA A 118 -5.33 41.90 -10.80
C ALA A 118 -4.89 41.34 -12.16
N PHE A 119 -4.57 40.05 -12.24
CA PHE A 119 -4.25 39.39 -13.51
C PHE A 119 -5.44 39.43 -14.47
N GLN A 120 -6.66 39.16 -13.98
CA GLN A 120 -7.87 39.20 -14.79
C GLN A 120 -8.23 40.63 -15.25
N GLU A 121 -7.98 41.64 -14.41
CA GLU A 121 -8.12 43.05 -14.78
C GLU A 121 -7.11 43.46 -15.88
N LEU A 122 -5.89 42.92 -15.83
CA LEU A 122 -4.84 43.20 -16.81
C LEU A 122 -5.05 42.49 -18.15
N CYS A 123 -5.50 41.23 -18.14
CA CYS A 123 -5.78 40.49 -19.37
C CYS A 123 -7.07 40.99 -20.04
N GLY A 124 -8.02 41.51 -19.27
CA GLY A 124 -9.35 41.86 -19.78
C GLY A 124 -10.28 40.63 -19.87
N PRO A 125 -11.54 40.82 -20.29
CA PRO A 125 -12.59 39.81 -20.15
C PRO A 125 -12.48 38.62 -21.12
N THR A 126 -11.60 38.70 -22.12
CA THR A 126 -11.58 37.77 -23.27
C THR A 126 -10.33 36.92 -23.38
N THR A 127 -9.25 37.29 -22.71
CA THR A 127 -7.95 36.61 -22.84
C THR A 127 -7.50 36.07 -21.48
N GLU A 128 -6.98 34.85 -21.49
CA GLU A 128 -6.37 34.20 -20.32
C GLU A 128 -4.83 34.42 -20.27
N LEU A 129 -4.33 35.26 -21.18
CA LEU A 129 -2.92 35.53 -21.41
C LEU A 129 -2.63 37.02 -21.20
N LEU A 130 -1.54 37.31 -20.50
CA LEU A 130 -1.09 38.66 -20.19
C LEU A 130 0.03 39.09 -21.15
N GLU A 131 -0.24 40.08 -21.98
CA GLU A 131 0.76 40.69 -22.87
C GLU A 131 1.72 41.61 -22.09
N PHE A 132 2.96 41.72 -22.55
CA PHE A 132 3.98 42.58 -21.94
C PHE A 132 3.54 44.04 -21.83
N GLU A 133 2.87 44.59 -22.86
CA GLU A 133 2.37 45.97 -22.86
C GLU A 133 1.34 46.21 -21.74
N ALA A 134 0.46 45.22 -21.50
CA ALA A 134 -0.53 45.28 -20.43
C ALA A 134 0.13 45.23 -19.05
N LEU A 135 1.15 44.37 -18.87
CA LEU A 135 1.95 44.31 -17.65
C LEU A 135 2.66 45.64 -17.36
N MET A 136 3.28 46.26 -18.38
CA MET A 136 3.92 47.57 -18.25
C MET A 136 2.90 48.69 -17.97
N GLY A 137 1.64 48.47 -18.33
CA GLY A 137 0.50 49.31 -17.97
C GLY A 137 0.15 49.28 -16.48
N TRP A 138 0.51 48.21 -15.76
CA TRP A 138 0.12 47.98 -14.38
C TRP A 138 0.75 49.00 -13.42
N THR A 139 -0.08 49.60 -12.57
CA THR A 139 0.32 50.69 -11.67
C THR A 139 1.43 50.30 -10.72
N LEU A 140 1.47 49.05 -10.25
CA LEU A 140 2.52 48.55 -9.35
C LEU A 140 3.87 48.44 -10.06
N VAL A 141 3.89 47.92 -11.29
CA VAL A 141 5.12 47.81 -12.10
C VAL A 141 5.63 49.20 -12.48
N LYS A 142 4.75 50.11 -12.88
CA LYS A 142 5.12 51.52 -13.16
C LYS A 142 5.71 52.21 -11.93
N ALA A 143 5.07 52.08 -10.77
CA ALA A 143 5.59 52.66 -9.54
C ALA A 143 6.95 52.08 -9.12
N ALA A 144 7.15 50.78 -9.32
CA ALA A 144 8.43 50.12 -9.08
C ALA A 144 9.54 50.67 -10.00
N ILE A 145 9.24 50.85 -11.29
CA ILE A 145 10.17 51.46 -12.26
C ILE A 145 10.46 52.92 -11.93
N GLU A 146 9.44 53.72 -11.60
CA GLU A 146 9.59 55.13 -11.22
C GLU A 146 10.41 55.31 -9.92
N SER A 147 10.26 54.38 -8.98
CA SER A 147 11.08 54.33 -7.76
C SER A 147 12.50 53.80 -7.98
N ASN A 148 12.80 53.36 -9.22
CA ASN A 148 14.06 52.74 -9.62
C ASN A 148 14.41 51.50 -8.78
N SER A 149 13.39 50.80 -8.27
CA SER A 149 13.57 49.50 -7.60
C SER A 149 13.85 48.43 -8.65
N ILE A 150 13.05 48.43 -9.72
CA ILE A 150 13.20 47.53 -10.86
C ILE A 150 13.53 48.35 -12.12
N THR A 151 14.45 47.85 -12.96
CA THR A 151 14.71 48.43 -14.28
C THR A 151 13.76 47.85 -15.32
N GLU A 152 13.34 48.65 -16.29
CA GLU A 152 12.49 48.19 -17.41
C GLU A 152 13.11 47.00 -18.15
N ASP A 153 14.43 47.07 -18.42
CA ASP A 153 15.20 45.97 -19.01
C ASP A 153 15.17 44.69 -18.14
N GLY A 154 15.11 44.84 -16.82
CA GLY A 154 14.99 43.74 -15.88
C GLY A 154 13.62 43.07 -15.91
N VAL A 155 12.54 43.86 -16.06
CA VAL A 155 11.18 43.31 -16.25
C VAL A 155 11.11 42.57 -17.59
N LEU A 156 11.64 43.17 -18.66
CA LEU A 156 11.66 42.57 -19.98
C LEU A 156 12.45 41.25 -20.01
N ALA A 157 13.62 41.21 -19.39
CA ALA A 157 14.43 39.99 -19.30
C ALA A 157 13.70 38.90 -18.51
N ALA A 158 13.11 39.24 -17.36
CA ALA A 158 12.36 38.27 -16.55
C ALA A 158 11.09 37.77 -17.26
N PHE A 159 10.43 38.64 -18.04
CA PHE A 159 9.29 38.26 -18.87
C PHE A 159 9.70 37.30 -19.98
N ALA A 160 10.76 37.63 -20.73
CA ALA A 160 11.29 36.79 -21.80
C ALA A 160 11.82 35.44 -21.30
N ASP A 161 12.35 35.37 -20.09
CA ASP A 161 12.77 34.10 -19.46
C ASP A 161 11.60 33.20 -19.06
N LEU A 162 10.40 33.77 -18.87
CA LEU A 162 9.19 33.07 -18.44
C LEU A 162 8.21 32.76 -19.57
N ASP A 163 8.23 33.53 -20.65
CA ASP A 163 7.55 33.26 -21.92
C ASP A 163 8.23 32.06 -22.60
N SER A 164 7.67 30.87 -22.38
CA SER A 164 8.30 29.63 -22.82
C SER A 164 8.03 29.27 -24.29
N ASP A 165 7.04 29.89 -24.90
CA ASP A 165 6.57 29.68 -26.26
C ASP A 165 6.85 30.85 -27.21
N ASP A 166 7.54 31.89 -26.73
CA ASP A 166 7.93 33.10 -27.47
C ASP A 166 6.70 33.79 -28.11
N ASP A 167 5.53 33.72 -27.47
CA ASP A 167 4.28 34.30 -27.99
C ASP A 167 4.04 35.75 -27.51
N HIS A 168 4.96 36.29 -26.72
CA HIS A 168 4.91 37.60 -26.08
C HIS A 168 3.77 37.77 -25.07
N ALA A 169 3.24 36.66 -24.57
CA ALA A 169 2.25 36.62 -23.50
C ALA A 169 2.65 35.60 -22.43
N ILE A 170 2.10 35.76 -21.22
CA ILE A 170 2.35 34.81 -20.13
C ILE A 170 1.04 34.33 -19.51
N THR A 171 1.03 33.06 -19.12
CA THR A 171 -0.07 32.47 -18.36
C THR A 171 -0.10 32.96 -16.91
N PHE A 172 -1.21 32.76 -16.19
CA PHE A 172 -1.31 33.13 -14.78
C PHE A 172 -0.21 32.49 -13.92
N SER A 173 0.18 31.25 -14.21
CA SER A 173 1.26 30.57 -13.49
C SER A 173 2.64 31.20 -13.73
N GLU A 174 2.90 31.70 -14.93
CA GLU A 174 4.14 32.41 -15.27
C GLU A 174 4.14 33.82 -14.68
N PHE A 175 2.98 34.49 -14.67
CA PHE A 175 2.80 35.77 -13.98
C PHE A 175 3.11 35.69 -12.48
N LEU A 176 2.66 34.64 -11.77
CA LEU A 176 3.02 34.46 -10.36
C LEU A 176 4.53 34.29 -10.16
N ARG A 177 5.21 33.58 -11.07
CA ARG A 177 6.67 33.45 -11.04
C ARG A 177 7.37 34.77 -11.35
N LEU A 178 6.81 35.56 -12.25
CA LEU A 178 7.34 36.88 -12.58
C LEU A 178 7.31 37.78 -11.34
N ILE A 179 6.20 37.81 -10.61
CA ILE A 179 6.09 38.55 -9.34
C ILE A 179 7.15 38.07 -8.33
N ASP A 180 7.35 36.76 -8.21
CA ASP A 180 8.37 36.20 -7.31
C ASP A 180 9.80 36.64 -7.72
N VAL A 181 10.11 36.61 -9.02
CA VAL A 181 11.42 37.02 -9.56
C VAL A 181 11.66 38.51 -9.35
N LEU A 182 10.65 39.35 -9.60
CA LEU A 182 10.73 40.79 -9.38
C LEU A 182 10.88 41.13 -7.90
N SER A 183 10.16 40.42 -7.01
CA SER A 183 10.27 40.61 -5.55
C SER A 183 11.63 40.17 -5.00
N ALA A 184 12.25 39.15 -5.60
CA ALA A 184 13.56 38.65 -5.18
C ALA A 184 14.73 39.58 -5.55
N ASN A 185 14.61 40.34 -6.64
CA ASN A 185 15.68 41.21 -7.14
C ASN A 185 15.81 42.53 -6.37
N ASP A 186 14.74 43.03 -5.75
CA ASP A 186 14.75 44.37 -5.18
C ASP A 186 15.57 44.50 -3.88
N GLY A 187 15.89 43.42 -3.17
CA GLY A 187 16.59 43.48 -1.85
C GLY A 187 15.87 44.29 -0.76
N HIS A 188 14.79 44.98 -1.15
CA HIS A 188 13.83 45.77 -0.44
C HIS A 188 12.49 45.22 -0.92
N ASP A 189 11.79 44.47 -0.08
CA ASP A 189 10.48 43.96 -0.45
C ASP A 189 9.49 45.14 -0.58
N VAL A 190 9.40 45.74 -1.77
CA VAL A 190 8.42 46.80 -2.08
C VAL A 190 6.99 46.25 -1.93
N PHE A 191 6.80 44.94 -2.08
CA PHE A 191 5.54 44.24 -1.84
C PHE A 191 5.30 43.85 -0.37
N LYS A 192 6.28 43.99 0.54
CA LYS A 192 6.09 43.74 1.99
C LYS A 192 5.51 44.91 2.76
N ASP A 193 5.39 46.10 2.20
CA ASP A 193 4.65 47.17 2.89
C ASP A 193 3.13 46.91 2.88
N LEU A 194 2.67 45.83 2.21
CA LEU A 194 1.35 45.19 2.40
C LEU A 194 1.37 44.02 3.40
N GLU A 195 2.55 43.51 3.82
CA GLU A 195 2.69 42.51 4.87
C GLU A 195 2.37 43.15 6.23
N VAL A 196 1.12 42.94 6.68
CA VAL A 196 0.74 43.12 8.07
C VAL A 196 1.74 42.42 8.96
N LYS A 197 2.43 43.20 9.80
CA LYS A 197 3.29 42.79 10.93
C LYS A 197 3.04 41.33 11.34
N GLU A 198 3.91 40.43 10.89
CA GLU A 198 3.94 39.06 11.41
C GLU A 198 4.09 39.15 12.94
N SER A 199 2.99 38.94 13.65
CA SER A 199 2.98 38.92 15.10
C SER A 199 3.98 37.87 15.61
N ASP A 200 4.69 38.18 16.70
CA ASP A 200 5.64 37.27 17.36
C ASP A 200 5.09 35.85 17.63
N SER A 201 3.76 35.69 17.57
CA SER A 201 3.05 34.42 17.68
C SER A 201 3.38 33.41 16.57
N THR A 202 3.59 33.82 15.32
CA THR A 202 3.87 32.89 14.19
C THR A 202 5.30 32.37 14.28
N LYS A 203 6.25 33.26 14.58
CA LYS A 203 7.66 32.91 14.83
C LYS A 203 7.80 31.96 16.02
N GLU A 204 7.05 32.16 17.10
CA GLU A 204 7.08 31.25 18.24
C GLU A 204 6.44 29.88 17.92
N ARG A 205 5.38 29.84 17.12
CA ARG A 205 4.76 28.59 16.67
C ARG A 205 5.71 27.76 15.80
N LEU A 206 6.44 28.40 14.89
CA LEU A 206 7.45 27.75 14.05
C LEU A 206 8.62 27.21 14.89
N ARG A 207 9.05 27.97 15.91
CA ARG A 207 10.09 27.53 16.86
C ARG A 207 9.65 26.31 17.67
N LYS A 208 8.41 26.29 18.17
CA LYS A 208 7.83 25.12 18.88
C LYS A 208 7.73 23.90 17.97
N GLN A 209 7.32 24.07 16.72
CA GLN A 209 7.23 22.98 15.74
C GLN A 209 8.62 22.38 15.42
N ARG A 210 9.65 23.22 15.25
CA ARG A 210 11.04 22.76 15.04
C ARG A 210 11.57 21.95 16.24
N LEU A 211 11.29 22.39 17.46
CA LEU A 211 11.66 21.66 18.69
C LEU A 211 10.96 20.30 18.80
N ALA A 212 9.67 20.23 18.46
CA ALA A 212 8.92 18.97 18.46
C ALA A 212 9.50 17.95 17.46
N ARG A 213 9.82 18.39 16.23
CA ARG A 213 10.47 17.54 15.22
C ARG A 213 11.85 17.04 15.67
N LYS A 214 12.63 17.87 16.37
CA LYS A 214 13.94 17.47 16.91
C LYS A 214 13.81 16.38 17.99
N ARG A 215 12.80 16.49 18.86
CA ARG A 215 12.50 15.45 19.87
C ARG A 215 12.07 14.11 19.24
N GLN A 216 11.21 14.15 18.22
CA GLN A 216 10.79 12.93 17.53
C GLN A 216 11.96 12.20 16.84
N ARG A 217 12.91 12.95 16.25
CA ARG A 217 14.12 12.37 15.65
C ARG A 217 15.03 11.70 16.69
N ALA A 218 15.16 12.28 17.89
CA ALA A 218 15.92 11.68 18.98
C ALA A 218 15.31 10.34 19.43
N VAL A 219 13.99 10.30 19.66
CA VAL A 219 13.28 9.06 20.06
C VAL A 219 13.39 7.96 18.98
N ALA A 220 13.35 8.35 17.70
CA ALA A 220 13.53 7.40 16.60
C ALA A 220 14.97 6.82 16.54
N HIS A 221 15.97 7.61 16.95
CA HIS A 221 17.36 7.16 17.03
C HIS A 221 17.53 6.11 18.14
N ASP A 222 17.01 6.37 19.34
CA ASP A 222 17.09 5.46 20.49
C ASP A 222 16.41 4.11 20.22
N LYS A 223 15.27 4.13 19.53
CA LYS A 223 14.58 2.89 19.10
C LYS A 223 15.43 2.07 18.12
N LYS A 224 16.15 2.72 17.20
CA LYS A 224 17.03 2.03 16.25
C LYS A 224 18.22 1.38 16.95
N GLU A 225 18.81 2.03 17.95
CA GLU A 225 19.91 1.45 18.73
C GLU A 225 19.44 0.26 19.58
N SER A 226 18.28 0.38 20.23
CA SER A 226 17.65 -0.72 20.97
C SER A 226 17.41 -1.95 20.09
N PHE A 227 16.87 -1.75 18.88
CA PHE A 227 16.63 -2.84 17.92
C PHE A 227 17.93 -3.51 17.46
N LYS A 228 18.97 -2.72 17.12
CA LYS A 228 20.29 -3.26 16.75
C LYS A 228 20.88 -4.11 17.87
N SER A 229 20.79 -3.64 19.12
CA SER A 229 21.31 -4.38 20.28
C SER A 229 20.60 -5.74 20.48
N THR A 230 19.29 -5.76 20.26
CA THR A 230 18.46 -6.97 20.35
C THR A 230 18.77 -7.96 19.23
N LEU A 231 18.95 -7.46 18.00
CA LEU A 231 19.30 -8.28 16.84
C LEU A 231 20.68 -8.92 17.00
N VAL A 232 21.68 -8.15 17.45
CA VAL A 232 23.04 -8.66 17.70
C VAL A 232 23.02 -9.72 18.79
N LYS A 233 22.27 -9.51 19.89
CA LYS A 233 22.06 -10.56 20.90
C LYS A 233 21.46 -11.82 20.29
N HIS A 234 20.46 -11.71 19.44
CA HIS A 234 19.78 -12.87 18.84
C HIS A 234 20.65 -13.63 17.83
N ILE A 235 21.56 -12.93 17.14
CA ILE A 235 22.55 -13.55 16.25
C ILE A 235 23.63 -14.27 17.07
N MET A 236 24.09 -13.67 18.16
CA MET A 236 25.12 -14.23 19.03
C MET A 236 24.62 -15.41 19.88
N THR A 237 23.36 -15.40 20.32
CA THR A 237 22.77 -16.48 21.13
C THR A 237 22.18 -17.62 20.30
N LYS A 238 22.09 -17.50 18.98
CA LYS A 238 21.84 -18.63 18.09
C LYS A 238 23.09 -19.50 18.00
N GLU A 239 23.28 -20.32 19.03
CA GLU A 239 24.12 -21.51 18.93
C GLU A 239 23.79 -22.24 17.63
N ARG A 240 24.81 -22.39 16.78
CA ARG A 240 24.73 -23.07 15.48
C ARG A 240 24.32 -24.52 15.72
N LYS A 241 23.01 -24.79 15.77
CA LYS A 241 22.47 -26.16 15.78
C LYS A 241 23.05 -26.88 14.56
N GLY A 242 23.80 -27.94 14.84
CA GLY A 242 24.68 -28.62 13.91
C GLY A 242 24.05 -28.95 12.56
N SER A 243 24.91 -28.86 11.55
CA SER A 243 24.69 -29.10 10.12
C SER A 243 23.58 -30.10 9.77
N PHE A 244 22.57 -29.61 9.06
CA PHE A 244 21.49 -30.37 8.41
C PHE A 244 22.03 -31.49 7.49
N THR A 245 23.28 -31.39 7.04
CA THR A 245 23.93 -32.35 6.12
C THR A 245 24.28 -33.69 6.75
N LYS A 246 24.35 -33.83 8.09
CA LYS A 246 24.68 -35.11 8.74
C LYS A 246 23.49 -36.08 8.86
N ARG A 247 22.25 -35.65 8.59
CA ARG A 247 21.05 -36.54 8.65
C ARG A 247 20.75 -37.28 7.34
N ILE A 248 21.38 -36.89 6.22
CA ILE A 248 21.05 -37.42 4.88
C ILE A 248 21.59 -38.85 4.66
N ASN A 249 22.62 -39.27 5.40
CA ASN A 249 23.28 -40.54 5.15
C ASN A 249 22.65 -41.78 5.82
N LYS A 250 21.54 -41.65 6.56
CA LYS A 250 20.86 -42.77 7.22
C LYS A 250 19.46 -43.09 6.68
N GLN A 251 19.01 -42.42 5.62
CA GLN A 251 17.67 -42.65 5.06
C GLN A 251 17.65 -43.83 4.08
N SER A 252 16.57 -44.60 4.11
CA SER A 252 16.32 -45.72 3.18
C SER A 252 16.23 -45.21 1.73
N PRO A 253 16.54 -46.05 0.72
CA PRO A 253 16.45 -45.66 -0.70
C PRO A 253 15.06 -45.14 -1.09
N ALA A 254 14.00 -45.73 -0.53
CA ALA A 254 12.62 -45.28 -0.73
C ALA A 254 12.38 -43.87 -0.16
N ALA A 255 12.92 -43.56 1.02
CA ALA A 255 12.81 -42.22 1.61
C ALA A 255 13.53 -41.15 0.77
N LYS A 256 14.69 -41.48 0.19
CA LYS A 256 15.41 -40.57 -0.72
C LYS A 256 14.62 -40.28 -2.00
N LEU A 257 13.96 -41.30 -2.58
CA LEU A 257 13.08 -41.12 -3.74
C LEU A 257 11.86 -40.25 -3.42
N LEU A 258 11.26 -40.45 -2.25
CA LEU A 258 10.13 -39.64 -1.77
C LEU A 258 10.56 -38.19 -1.55
N GLU A 259 11.69 -37.94 -0.91
CA GLU A 259 12.24 -36.60 -0.70
C GLU A 259 12.56 -35.91 -2.04
N LYS A 260 13.14 -36.65 -3.01
CA LYS A 260 13.38 -36.15 -4.37
C LYS A 260 12.07 -35.76 -5.06
N ASN A 261 11.03 -36.58 -4.98
CA ASN A 261 9.72 -36.26 -5.56
C ASN A 261 9.05 -35.07 -4.88
N LEU A 262 9.17 -34.95 -3.55
CA LEU A 262 8.66 -33.80 -2.81
C LEU A 262 9.41 -32.51 -3.19
N LEU A 263 10.72 -32.58 -3.40
CA LEU A 263 11.52 -31.45 -3.91
C LEU A 263 11.13 -31.06 -5.33
N VAL A 264 10.95 -32.02 -6.23
CA VAL A 264 10.52 -31.77 -7.61
C VAL A 264 9.12 -31.14 -7.64
N ASN A 265 8.17 -31.66 -6.85
CA ASN A 265 6.83 -31.08 -6.77
C ASN A 265 6.82 -29.67 -6.17
N SER A 266 7.65 -29.43 -5.15
CA SER A 266 7.88 -28.10 -4.56
C SER A 266 8.45 -27.13 -5.59
N LEU A 267 9.44 -27.55 -6.37
CA LEU A 267 10.03 -26.75 -7.44
C LEU A 267 9.02 -26.46 -8.55
N ASN A 268 8.30 -27.47 -9.04
CA ASN A 268 7.27 -27.30 -10.06
C ASN A 268 6.17 -26.35 -9.60
N LYS A 269 5.72 -26.44 -8.34
CA LYS A 269 4.75 -25.49 -7.78
C LYS A 269 5.29 -24.06 -7.68
N LYS A 270 6.58 -23.89 -7.36
CA LYS A 270 7.22 -22.57 -7.35
C LYS A 270 7.43 -22.01 -8.75
N LEU A 271 7.72 -22.86 -9.73
CA LEU A 271 7.87 -22.47 -11.13
C LEU A 271 6.53 -22.10 -11.75
N SER A 272 5.46 -22.85 -11.49
CA SER A 272 4.12 -22.54 -11.98
C SER A 272 3.50 -21.31 -11.31
N ALA A 273 3.95 -20.96 -10.10
CA ALA A 273 3.53 -19.74 -9.40
C ALA A 273 4.32 -18.49 -9.81
N ARG A 274 5.36 -18.63 -10.66
CA ARG A 274 6.00 -17.43 -11.24
C ARG A 274 5.04 -16.84 -12.25
N ALA A 275 4.80 -15.54 -12.14
CA ALA A 275 4.07 -14.79 -13.15
C ALA A 275 4.72 -15.03 -14.52
N ASP A 276 3.89 -15.19 -15.54
CA ASP A 276 4.38 -15.46 -16.89
C ASP A 276 5.27 -14.30 -17.36
N VAL A 277 6.21 -14.58 -18.25
CA VAL A 277 7.18 -13.57 -18.70
C VAL A 277 6.46 -12.35 -19.29
N ASP A 278 5.32 -12.58 -19.95
CA ASP A 278 4.50 -11.51 -20.52
C ASP A 278 3.80 -10.67 -19.43
N ALA A 279 3.28 -11.30 -18.38
CA ALA A 279 2.73 -10.58 -17.21
C ALA A 279 3.82 -9.77 -16.47
N LEU A 280 5.07 -10.25 -16.46
CA LEU A 280 6.20 -9.51 -15.89
C LEU A 280 6.66 -8.34 -16.80
N LYS A 281 6.49 -8.44 -18.12
CA LYS A 281 6.72 -7.34 -19.07
C LYS A 281 5.66 -6.26 -18.94
N GLU A 282 4.38 -6.63 -18.87
CA GLU A 282 3.26 -5.67 -18.68
C GLU A 282 3.43 -4.84 -17.41
N ASN A 283 3.93 -5.44 -16.33
CA ASN A 283 4.14 -4.75 -15.07
C ASN A 283 5.47 -3.97 -14.97
N ASN A 284 6.24 -3.84 -16.06
CA ASN A 284 7.56 -3.18 -16.08
C ASN A 284 8.59 -3.74 -15.08
N ILE A 285 8.37 -4.95 -14.55
CA ILE A 285 9.28 -5.60 -13.59
C ILE A 285 10.45 -6.25 -14.36
N TYR A 286 10.18 -6.78 -15.55
CA TYR A 286 11.20 -7.37 -16.41
C TYR A 286 11.79 -6.31 -17.35
N LYS A 287 12.89 -5.66 -16.95
CA LYS A 287 13.71 -4.90 -17.91
C LYS A 287 14.47 -5.90 -18.77
N ALA A 288 14.08 -6.03 -20.04
CA ALA A 288 14.82 -6.81 -21.01
C ALA A 288 16.28 -6.34 -20.98
N SER A 289 17.18 -7.20 -20.48
CA SER A 289 18.61 -6.89 -20.51
C SER A 289 18.98 -6.63 -21.97
N SER A 290 19.61 -5.50 -22.24
CA SER A 290 19.92 -4.97 -23.57
C SER A 290 20.71 -5.94 -24.47
N GLY A 291 21.23 -7.05 -23.93
CA GLY A 291 21.87 -8.13 -24.67
C GLY A 291 20.93 -9.06 -25.45
N ALA A 292 19.64 -9.17 -25.09
CA ALA A 292 18.72 -10.09 -25.77
C ALA A 292 18.40 -9.64 -27.21
N ASN A 293 18.21 -8.34 -27.41
CA ASN A 293 17.95 -7.75 -28.74
C ASN A 293 19.13 -7.96 -29.72
N ASN A 294 20.36 -8.06 -29.20
CA ASN A 294 21.56 -8.31 -29.99
C ASN A 294 21.69 -9.78 -30.46
N LEU A 295 21.08 -10.73 -29.75
CA LEU A 295 21.07 -12.14 -30.16
C LEU A 295 19.99 -12.41 -31.20
N GLU A 296 18.83 -11.80 -31.04
CA GLU A 296 17.71 -11.94 -31.99
C GLU A 296 18.04 -11.31 -33.35
N THR A 297 18.68 -10.14 -33.36
CA THR A 297 19.22 -9.51 -34.59
C THR A 297 20.34 -10.33 -35.24
N LYS A 298 21.20 -10.99 -34.45
CA LYS A 298 22.22 -11.93 -34.99
C LYS A 298 21.59 -13.18 -35.61
N LEU A 299 20.55 -13.73 -34.99
CA LEU A 299 19.81 -14.89 -35.51
C LEU A 299 19.03 -14.56 -36.78
N GLN A 300 18.42 -13.38 -36.86
CA GLN A 300 17.76 -12.93 -38.09
C GLN A 300 18.76 -12.70 -39.23
N ARG A 301 19.93 -12.12 -38.94
CA ARG A 301 21.03 -12.00 -39.93
C ARG A 301 21.56 -13.36 -40.40
N ALA A 302 21.66 -14.34 -39.51
CA ALA A 302 22.12 -15.69 -39.86
C ALA A 302 21.10 -16.49 -40.69
N LYS A 303 19.81 -16.12 -40.68
CA LYS A 303 18.78 -16.75 -41.52
C LYS A 303 18.66 -16.12 -42.92
N LEU A 304 19.23 -14.93 -43.11
CA LEU A 304 19.23 -14.20 -44.38
C LEU A 304 20.48 -14.46 -45.23
N ASN A 305 21.47 -15.17 -44.66
CA ASN A 305 22.64 -15.69 -45.36
C ASN A 305 22.50 -17.21 -45.53
#